data_AF-A0A7K2C6H6-F1
#
_entry.id   AF-A0A7K2C6H6-F1
#
_cell.length_a   1.000
_cell.length_b   1.000
_cell.length_c   1.000
_cell.angle_alpha   90.00
_cell.angle_beta   90.00
_cell.angle_gamma   90.00
#
_symmetry.space_group_name_H-M   'P 1'
#
loop_
_entity.id
_entity.type
_entity.pdbx_description
1 polymer ?
#
loop_
_entity_poly.entity_id
_entity_poly.type
_entity_poly.pdbx_seq_one_letter_code
_entity_poly.pdbx_strand_id
1 'polypeptide(L)'
;MTESLVFKEVRIDRMYGLPFDLYLSELSPHLNIVFGPNGSGKTTIANALNGLLLPSAGREVKLYGQANLGFGSQTIYLDVKGTRAECRINTRTVDQSELSQFLRPKSYHLSLQELLPEKNDDNELAREIIKQANGGFDIVAAGKKLGFNL
;
A
#
# COMPACT_ATOMS: atom_id res chain seq x y z
N MET A 1 -1.74 17.05 11.02
CA MET A 1 -1.07 15.74 10.93
C MET A 1 -1.79 14.96 9.83
N THR A 2 -1.06 14.48 8.83
CA THR A 2 -1.66 13.69 7.74
C THR A 2 -1.94 12.30 8.29
N GLU A 3 -3.19 11.89 8.34
CA GLU A 3 -3.55 10.53 8.77
C GLU A 3 -3.01 9.53 7.75
N SER A 4 -2.25 8.53 8.21
CA SER A 4 -1.71 7.46 7.38
C SER A 4 -2.54 6.19 7.53
N LEU A 5 -2.64 5.42 6.46
CA LEU A 5 -3.21 4.08 6.48
C LEU A 5 -2.15 3.11 7.03
N VAL A 6 -2.51 2.34 8.05
CA VAL A 6 -1.59 1.43 8.75
C VAL A 6 -2.18 0.04 8.80
N PHE A 7 -1.45 -0.97 8.32
CA PHE A 7 -1.81 -2.36 8.58
C PHE A 7 -1.60 -2.69 10.07
N LYS A 8 -2.67 -3.06 10.77
CA LYS A 8 -2.61 -3.54 12.17
C LYS A 8 -2.42 -5.05 12.21
N GLU A 9 -3.14 -5.74 11.33
CA GLU A 9 -3.10 -7.19 11.21
C GLU A 9 -3.42 -7.58 9.77
N VAL A 10 -2.74 -8.60 9.27
CA VAL A 10 -2.95 -9.20 7.95
C VAL A 10 -2.93 -10.70 8.09
N ARG A 11 -3.94 -11.36 7.51
CA ARG A 11 -4.00 -12.81 7.36
C ARG A 11 -4.28 -13.15 5.90
N ILE A 12 -3.51 -14.07 5.32
CA ILE A 12 -3.75 -14.55 3.96
C ILE A 12 -3.64 -16.06 3.97
N ASP A 13 -4.78 -16.72 3.78
CA ASP A 13 -4.89 -18.18 3.83
C ASP A 13 -4.49 -18.79 2.48
N ARG A 14 -4.88 -18.15 1.37
CA ARG A 14 -4.66 -18.68 0.02
C ARG A 14 -4.27 -17.57 -0.96
N MET A 15 -3.34 -17.87 -1.86
CA MET A 15 -2.92 -16.98 -2.94
C MET A 15 -2.66 -17.80 -4.21
N TYR A 16 -3.09 -17.32 -5.37
CA TYR A 16 -3.00 -18.04 -6.66
C TYR A 16 -3.60 -19.46 -6.64
N GLY A 17 -4.58 -19.70 -5.77
CA GLY A 17 -5.20 -21.00 -5.59
C GLY A 17 -4.43 -21.95 -4.67
N LEU A 18 -3.26 -21.58 -4.14
CA LEU A 18 -2.44 -22.40 -3.25
C LEU A 18 -2.48 -21.87 -1.80
N PRO A 19 -2.39 -22.76 -0.78
CA PRO A 19 -2.19 -22.34 0.60
C PRO A 19 -0.96 -21.41 0.71
N PHE A 20 -1.09 -20.34 1.48
CA PHE A 20 -0.03 -19.35 1.67
C PHE A 20 0.26 -19.07 3.14
N ASP A 21 -0.76 -19.14 4.01
CA ASP A 21 -0.65 -19.07 5.47
C ASP A 21 0.24 -17.92 5.99
N LEU A 22 0.05 -16.72 5.44
CA LEU A 22 0.73 -15.52 5.90
C LEU A 22 -0.05 -14.89 7.07
N TYR A 23 0.67 -14.62 8.16
CA TYR A 23 0.19 -13.78 9.24
C TYR A 23 1.22 -12.69 9.54
N LEU A 24 0.77 -11.43 9.49
CA LEU A 24 1.57 -10.27 9.87
C LEU A 24 0.79 -9.44 10.90
N SER A 25 1.44 -9.11 11.99
CA SER A 25 0.95 -8.20 13.02
C SER A 25 2.04 -7.19 13.36
N GLU A 26 1.69 -6.16 14.13
CA GLU A 26 2.66 -5.21 14.69
C GLU A 26 3.50 -4.45 13.64
N LEU A 27 2.95 -4.24 12.44
CA LEU A 27 3.63 -3.47 11.40
C LEU A 27 3.78 -2.00 11.83
N SER A 28 4.93 -1.43 11.48
CA SER A 28 5.24 -0.03 11.70
C SER A 28 4.28 0.87 10.92
N PRO A 29 3.80 1.98 11.51
CA PRO A 29 2.92 2.93 10.83
C PRO A 29 3.61 3.74 9.72
N HIS A 30 4.95 3.71 9.63
CA HIS A 30 5.72 4.55 8.71
C HIS A 30 6.53 3.74 7.71
N LEU A 31 7.41 2.85 8.18
CA LEU A 31 8.34 2.10 7.33
C LEU A 31 8.48 0.67 7.83
N ASN A 32 8.25 -0.28 6.92
CA ASN A 32 8.47 -1.70 7.13
C ASN A 32 9.50 -2.19 6.12
N ILE A 33 10.56 -2.83 6.60
CA ILE A 33 11.63 -3.36 5.75
C ILE A 33 11.48 -4.88 5.67
N VAL A 34 11.31 -5.40 4.45
CA VAL A 34 11.24 -6.84 4.19
C VAL A 34 12.52 -7.24 3.46
N PHE A 35 13.35 -8.08 4.10
CA PHE A 35 14.64 -8.51 3.58
C PHE A 35 14.78 -10.04 3.62
N GLY A 36 15.68 -10.57 2.80
CA GLY A 36 15.92 -12.02 2.69
C GLY A 36 16.45 -12.42 1.31
N PRO A 37 16.86 -13.69 1.12
CA PRO A 37 17.39 -14.20 -0.15
C PRO A 37 16.41 -14.10 -1.33
N ASN A 38 16.91 -14.22 -2.56
CA ASN A 38 16.04 -14.37 -3.73
C ASN A 38 15.17 -15.63 -3.58
N GLY A 39 13.90 -15.53 -3.95
CA GLY A 39 12.94 -16.62 -3.76
C GLY A 39 12.35 -16.76 -2.34
N SER A 40 12.77 -15.93 -1.37
CA SER A 40 12.23 -16.00 0.01
C SER A 40 10.78 -15.48 0.17
N GLY A 41 10.11 -15.11 -0.92
CA GLY A 41 8.72 -14.65 -0.90
C GLY A 41 8.51 -13.14 -0.69
N LYS A 42 9.54 -12.30 -0.71
CA LYS A 42 9.41 -10.83 -0.55
C LYS A 42 8.42 -10.20 -1.54
N THR A 43 8.58 -10.51 -2.83
CA THR A 43 7.66 -10.06 -3.90
C THR A 43 6.27 -10.63 -3.71
N THR A 44 6.17 -11.88 -3.25
CA THR A 44 4.87 -12.51 -2.96
C THR A 44 4.15 -11.78 -1.84
N ILE A 45 4.82 -11.44 -0.73
CA ILE A 45 4.24 -10.65 0.37
C ILE A 45 3.79 -9.27 -0.13
N ALA A 46 4.62 -8.57 -0.91
CA ALA A 46 4.27 -7.27 -1.48
C ALA A 46 3.00 -7.36 -2.36
N ASN A 47 2.92 -8.37 -3.22
CA ASN A 47 1.74 -8.64 -4.05
C ASN A 47 0.50 -8.99 -3.21
N ALA A 48 0.68 -9.72 -2.11
CA ALA A 48 -0.41 -10.13 -1.24
C ALA A 48 -0.99 -8.93 -0.48
N LEU A 49 -0.14 -8.05 0.05
CA LEU A 49 -0.56 -6.78 0.66
C LEU A 49 -1.27 -5.86 -0.35
N ASN A 50 -0.75 -5.76 -1.57
CA ASN A 50 -1.38 -4.97 -2.64
C ASN A 50 -2.75 -5.55 -3.05
N GLY A 51 -2.87 -6.87 -3.14
CA GLY A 51 -4.13 -7.54 -3.47
C GLY A 51 -5.22 -7.31 -2.42
N LEU A 52 -4.85 -7.16 -1.15
CA LEU A 52 -5.79 -6.80 -0.08
C LEU A 52 -6.31 -5.36 -0.23
N LEU A 53 -5.44 -4.41 -0.60
CA LEU A 53 -5.83 -3.00 -0.74
C LEU A 53 -6.58 -2.71 -2.06
N LEU A 54 -6.31 -3.45 -3.13
CA LEU A 54 -6.86 -3.16 -4.45
C LEU A 54 -7.47 -4.41 -5.12
N PRO A 55 -8.47 -5.06 -4.50
CA PRO A 55 -9.02 -6.34 -4.98
C PRO A 55 -9.69 -6.24 -6.36
N SER A 56 -10.04 -5.04 -6.84
CA SER A 56 -10.67 -4.82 -8.15
C SER A 56 -9.79 -4.12 -9.20
N ALA A 57 -8.63 -3.56 -8.82
CA ALA A 57 -7.85 -2.68 -9.69
C ALA A 57 -6.68 -3.37 -10.42
N GLY A 58 -6.45 -4.67 -10.21
CA GLY A 58 -5.33 -5.39 -10.84
C GLY A 58 -5.63 -6.87 -11.06
N ARG A 59 -5.60 -7.28 -12.32
CA ARG A 59 -6.11 -8.55 -12.87
C ARG A 59 -5.36 -9.84 -12.47
N GLU A 60 -4.32 -9.80 -11.63
CA GLU A 60 -3.43 -10.97 -11.46
C GLU A 60 -3.49 -11.66 -10.09
N VAL A 61 -3.71 -10.95 -8.99
CA VAL A 61 -3.62 -11.56 -7.65
C VAL A 61 -4.98 -12.01 -7.15
N LYS A 62 -5.24 -13.32 -7.22
CA LYS A 62 -6.39 -13.94 -6.54
C LYS A 62 -5.94 -14.40 -5.16
N LEU A 63 -6.50 -13.82 -4.10
CA LEU A 63 -6.20 -14.21 -2.73
C LEU A 63 -7.45 -14.38 -1.87
N TYR A 64 -7.29 -15.10 -0.77
CA TYR A 64 -8.27 -15.24 0.30
C TYR A 64 -7.59 -14.81 1.58
N GLY A 65 -8.12 -13.79 2.24
CA GLY A 65 -7.48 -13.22 3.42
C GLY A 65 -8.24 -12.06 4.02
N GLN A 66 -7.80 -11.64 5.19
CA GLN A 66 -8.34 -10.50 5.92
C GLN A 66 -7.26 -9.48 6.26
N ALA A 67 -7.66 -8.22 6.36
CA ALA A 67 -6.81 -7.16 6.90
C ALA A 67 -7.59 -6.27 7.87
N ASN A 68 -6.93 -5.89 8.96
CA ASN A 68 -7.35 -4.84 9.87
C ASN A 68 -6.42 -3.64 9.67
N LEU A 69 -6.97 -2.50 9.28
CA LEU A 69 -6.24 -1.28 9.00
C LEU A 69 -6.67 -0.16 9.94
N GLY A 70 -5.73 0.68 10.36
CA GLY A 70 -6.02 1.93 11.04
C GLY A 70 -5.93 3.12 10.09
N PHE A 71 -6.86 4.08 10.22
CA PHE A 71 -6.79 5.38 9.56
C PHE A 71 -7.39 6.43 10.49
N GLY A 72 -6.56 7.27 11.11
CA GLY A 72 -7.01 8.22 12.13
C GLY A 72 -7.66 7.52 13.32
N SER A 73 -8.91 7.87 13.61
CA SER A 73 -9.75 7.20 14.62
C SER A 73 -10.57 6.02 14.09
N GLN A 74 -10.49 5.75 12.78
CA GLN A 74 -11.26 4.72 12.11
C GLN A 74 -10.47 3.42 12.02
N THR A 75 -11.19 2.31 12.17
CA THR A 75 -10.69 0.97 11.89
C THR A 75 -11.36 0.44 10.64
N ILE A 76 -10.59 -0.07 9.70
CA ILE A 76 -11.09 -0.61 8.42
C ILE A 76 -10.80 -2.11 8.41
N TYR A 77 -11.85 -2.91 8.22
CA TYR A 77 -11.75 -4.35 8.07
C TYR A 77 -12.01 -4.72 6.61
N LEU A 78 -11.10 -5.52 6.06
CA LEU A 78 -11.19 -6.09 4.72
C LEU A 78 -11.29 -7.61 4.84
N ASP A 79 -12.26 -8.22 4.18
CA ASP A 79 -12.35 -9.67 3.94
C ASP A 79 -12.39 -9.89 2.43
N VAL A 80 -11.29 -10.41 1.87
CA VAL A 80 -11.09 -10.59 0.44
C VAL A 80 -11.23 -12.06 0.09
N LYS A 81 -12.11 -12.36 -0.88
CA LYS A 81 -12.40 -13.70 -1.39
C LYS A 81 -12.27 -13.69 -2.92
N GLY A 82 -11.08 -14.00 -3.40
CA GLY A 82 -10.73 -13.95 -4.81
C GLY A 82 -10.74 -12.51 -5.33
N THR A 83 -11.78 -12.14 -6.08
CA THR A 83 -11.96 -10.79 -6.64
C THR A 83 -13.07 -9.99 -5.93
N ARG A 84 -13.72 -10.60 -4.93
CA ARG A 84 -14.73 -9.93 -4.11
C ARG A 84 -14.09 -9.49 -2.82
N ALA A 85 -14.50 -8.33 -2.32
CA ALA A 85 -14.09 -7.84 -1.02
C ALA A 85 -15.31 -7.31 -0.27
N GLU A 86 -15.46 -7.76 0.97
CA GLU A 86 -16.36 -7.16 1.93
C GLU A 86 -15.56 -6.21 2.80
N CYS A 87 -16.10 -5.01 3.00
CA CYS A 87 -15.40 -3.93 3.69
C CYS A 87 -16.27 -3.41 4.81
N ARG A 88 -15.64 -3.14 5.96
CA ARG A 88 -16.30 -2.50 7.10
C ARG A 88 -15.44 -1.37 7.63
N ILE A 89 -16.08 -0.27 7.97
CA ILE A 89 -15.46 0.82 8.73
C ILE A 89 -16.09 0.82 10.10
N ASN A 90 -15.27 0.59 11.11
CA ASN A 90 -15.70 0.29 12.47
C ASN A 90 -16.73 -0.85 12.44
N THR A 91 -17.99 -0.57 12.72
CA THR A 91 -19.08 -1.55 12.70
C THR A 91 -19.91 -1.54 11.41
N ARG A 92 -19.74 -0.55 10.52
CA ARG A 92 -20.59 -0.34 9.34
C ARG A 92 -20.02 -1.02 8.12
N THR A 93 -20.83 -1.84 7.44
CA THR A 93 -20.49 -2.37 6.12
C THR A 93 -20.57 -1.26 5.07
N VAL A 94 -19.54 -1.16 4.24
CA VAL A 94 -19.39 -0.12 3.23
C VAL A 94 -19.19 -0.72 1.85
N ASP A 95 -19.57 0.04 0.83
CA ASP A 95 -19.27 -0.33 -0.55
C ASP A 95 -17.83 0.07 -0.95
N GLN A 96 -17.45 -0.32 -2.16
CA GLN A 96 -16.14 -0.07 -2.71
C GLN A 96 -15.83 1.42 -2.96
N SER A 97 -16.84 2.24 -3.22
CA SER A 97 -16.65 3.66 -3.47
C SER A 97 -16.21 4.40 -2.20
N GLU A 98 -16.82 4.07 -1.06
CA GLU A 98 -16.37 4.58 0.23
C GLU A 98 -14.99 4.04 0.60
N LEU A 99 -14.65 2.80 0.23
CA LEU A 99 -13.31 2.28 0.49
C LEU A 99 -12.23 3.05 -0.30
N SER A 100 -12.55 3.43 -1.54
CA SER A 100 -11.62 4.14 -2.42
C SER A 100 -11.15 5.50 -1.87
N GLN A 101 -11.88 6.07 -0.91
CA GLN A 101 -11.45 7.30 -0.23
C GLN A 101 -10.22 7.08 0.66
N PHE A 102 -10.08 5.89 1.24
CA PHE A 102 -8.94 5.47 2.06
C PHE A 102 -7.84 4.83 1.21
N LEU A 103 -8.27 4.08 0.19
CA LEU A 103 -7.41 3.30 -0.69
C LEU A 103 -7.16 4.01 -2.03
N ARG A 104 -7.24 5.35 -2.04
CA ARG A 104 -6.90 6.14 -3.24
C ARG A 104 -5.56 5.62 -3.80
N PRO A 105 -5.38 5.60 -5.13
CA PRO A 105 -4.17 5.10 -5.76
C PRO A 105 -2.98 5.99 -5.43
N LYS A 106 -2.44 5.83 -4.23
CA LYS A 106 -1.14 6.31 -3.78
C LYS A 106 -0.23 5.13 -3.41
N SER A 107 -0.68 3.90 -3.68
CA SER A 107 0.15 2.72 -3.59
C SER A 107 0.95 2.61 -4.88
N TYR A 108 2.21 3.02 -4.83
CA TYR A 108 3.14 2.89 -5.93
C TYR A 108 4.01 1.65 -5.69
N HIS A 109 4.13 0.81 -6.70
CA HIS A 109 5.14 -0.24 -6.72
C HIS A 109 6.35 0.30 -7.48
N LEU A 110 7.36 0.75 -6.73
CA LEU A 110 8.58 1.34 -7.28
C LEU A 110 9.77 0.44 -6.99
N SER A 111 10.69 0.33 -7.93
CA SER A 111 11.99 -0.30 -7.69
C SER A 111 12.90 0.66 -6.92
N LEU A 112 13.83 0.12 -6.13
CA LEU A 112 14.78 0.96 -5.40
C LEU A 112 15.66 1.81 -6.34
N GLN A 113 15.90 1.34 -7.58
CA GLN A 113 16.62 2.09 -8.61
C GLN A 113 15.86 3.32 -9.09
N GLU A 114 14.52 3.28 -9.11
CA GLU A 114 13.68 4.46 -9.39
C GLU A 114 13.69 5.46 -8.23
N LEU A 115 14.03 5.02 -7.02
CA LEU A 115 14.05 5.82 -5.81
C LEU A 115 15.44 6.38 -5.46
N LEU A 116 16.51 5.78 -5.98
CA LEU A 116 17.90 6.18 -5.73
C LEU A 116 18.57 6.57 -7.07
N PRO A 117 18.47 7.84 -7.50
CA PRO A 117 19.33 8.33 -8.57
C PRO A 117 20.80 8.24 -8.14
N GLU A 118 21.73 8.18 -9.10
CA GLU A 118 23.17 7.91 -8.88
C GLU A 118 23.92 8.91 -7.95
N LYS A 119 23.25 9.92 -7.40
CA LYS A 119 23.83 10.94 -6.52
C LYS A 119 23.56 10.62 -5.04
N ASN A 120 24.64 10.59 -4.28
CA ASN A 120 24.71 10.12 -2.89
C ASN A 120 24.38 11.24 -1.88
N ASP A 121 23.13 11.70 -1.80
CA ASP A 121 22.66 12.53 -0.68
C ASP A 121 21.34 11.96 -0.10
N ASP A 122 21.28 11.78 1.22
CA ASP A 122 20.15 11.16 1.92
C ASP A 122 18.83 11.93 1.73
N ASN A 123 18.92 13.25 1.52
CA ASN A 123 17.76 14.10 1.20
C ASN A 123 17.19 13.84 -0.21
N GLU A 124 17.94 13.18 -1.09
CA GLU A 124 17.55 12.90 -2.47
C GLU A 124 16.55 11.74 -2.54
N LEU A 125 16.69 10.72 -1.68
CA LEU A 125 15.76 9.59 -1.63
C LEU A 125 14.34 10.04 -1.26
N ALA A 126 14.18 10.84 -0.21
CA ALA A 126 12.86 11.31 0.21
C ALA A 126 12.18 12.17 -0.87
N ARG A 127 12.96 13.01 -1.57
CA ARG A 127 12.48 13.81 -2.70
C ARG A 127 12.09 12.93 -3.89
N GLU A 128 12.90 11.92 -4.20
CA GLU A 128 12.63 11.02 -5.31
C GLU A 128 11.41 10.14 -5.03
N ILE A 129 11.24 9.63 -3.79
CA ILE A 129 10.00 8.95 -3.37
C ILE A 129 8.79 9.84 -3.63
N ILE A 130 8.83 11.11 -3.20
CA ILE A 130 7.72 12.05 -3.40
C ILE A 130 7.49 12.34 -4.89
N LYS A 131 8.55 12.50 -5.68
CA LYS A 131 8.47 12.76 -7.13
C LYS A 131 7.89 11.57 -7.88
N GLN A 132 8.38 10.37 -7.64
CA GLN A 132 7.86 9.14 -8.25
C GLN A 132 6.43 8.86 -7.80
N ALA A 133 6.10 9.10 -6.53
CA ALA A 133 4.73 9.04 -6.02
C ALA A 133 3.80 10.13 -6.59
N ASN A 134 4.32 11.13 -7.30
CA ASN A 134 3.54 12.12 -8.04
C ASN A 134 3.56 11.87 -9.55
N GLY A 135 3.97 10.66 -9.99
CA GLY A 135 4.05 10.29 -11.40
C GLY A 135 5.30 10.81 -12.11
N GLY A 136 6.39 11.03 -11.36
CA GLY A 136 7.67 11.51 -11.87
C GLY A 136 7.77 13.04 -11.97
N PHE A 137 6.74 13.78 -11.55
CA PHE A 137 6.72 15.23 -11.57
C PHE A 137 7.10 15.84 -10.21
N ASP A 138 7.95 16.86 -10.23
CA ASP A 138 8.22 17.70 -9.06
C ASP A 138 7.14 18.79 -8.96
N ILE A 139 6.03 18.44 -8.32
CA ILE A 139 4.87 19.32 -8.14
C ILE A 139 5.25 20.58 -7.33
N VAL A 140 6.18 20.45 -6.38
CA VAL A 140 6.62 21.57 -5.54
C VAL A 140 7.40 22.59 -6.37
N ALA A 141 8.34 22.13 -7.21
CA ALA A 141 9.07 22.99 -8.12
C ALA A 141 8.14 23.62 -9.18
N ALA A 142 7.19 22.85 -9.71
CA ALA A 142 6.20 23.35 -10.66
C ALA A 142 5.30 24.44 -10.04
N GLY A 143 4.83 24.23 -8.81
CA GLY A 143 4.05 25.21 -8.06
C GLY A 143 4.79 26.52 -7.86
N LYS A 144 6.05 26.46 -7.41
CA LYS A 144 6.90 27.66 -7.27
C LYS A 144 7.10 28.40 -8.58
N LYS A 145 7.35 27.69 -9.69
CA LYS A 145 7.54 28.29 -11.02
C LYS A 145 6.27 28.99 -11.52
N LEU A 146 5.11 28.49 -11.14
CA LEU A 146 3.80 29.02 -11.52
C LEU A 146 3.24 30.03 -10.49
N GLY A 147 3.96 30.32 -9.40
CA GLY A 147 3.55 31.28 -8.38
C GLY A 147 2.54 30.73 -7.36
N PHE A 148 2.35 29.42 -7.28
CA PHE A 148 1.54 28.79 -6.24
C PHE A 148 2.38 28.52 -4.99
N ASN A 149 1.85 28.89 -3.82
CA ASN A 149 2.39 28.44 -2.53
C ASN A 149 1.78 27.07 -2.20
N LEU A 150 2.58 26.02 -2.40
CA LEU A 150 2.30 24.64 -2.04
C LEU A 150 3.10 24.22 -0.80
#